data_AF-A0A534VBH4-F1
#
_entry.id   AF-A0A534VBH4-F1
#
_cell.length_a   1.000
_cell.length_b   1.000
_cell.length_c   1.000
_cell.angle_alpha   90.00
_cell.angle_beta   90.00
_cell.angle_gamma   90.00
#
_symmetry.space_group_name_H-M   'P 1'
#
loop_
_entity.id
_entity.type
_entity.pdbx_description
1 polymer ?
#
loop_
_entity_poly.entity_id
_entity_poly.type
_entity_poly.pdbx_seq_one_letter_code
_entity_poly.pdbx_strand_id
1 'polypeptide(L)'
;MKTTVSTKGQIILPAEIRQRDGIESGQEFEVERIDRGEYRLKRKERRRNEGLVKLLLACPVKGWFKRMNRSETTDDIKAPRLA
;
A
#
# COMPACT_ATOMS: atom_id res chain seq x y z
N MET A 1 22.10 10.80 -15.07
CA MET A 1 21.96 9.33 -14.97
C MET A 1 21.10 8.84 -16.13
N LYS A 2 21.33 7.64 -16.66
CA LYS A 2 20.54 7.08 -17.77
C LYS A 2 20.17 5.63 -17.45
N THR A 3 19.04 5.19 -17.96
CA THR A 3 18.58 3.80 -17.90
C THR A 3 18.02 3.43 -19.27
N THR A 4 18.00 2.14 -19.57
CA THR A 4 17.51 1.62 -20.85
C THR A 4 16.23 0.84 -20.62
N VAL A 5 15.30 0.94 -21.56
CA VAL A 5 14.09 0.12 -21.57
C VAL A 5 14.49 -1.34 -21.77
N SER A 6 14.08 -2.22 -20.86
CA SER A 6 14.34 -3.66 -20.98
C SER A 6 13.56 -4.29 -22.14
N THR A 7 13.89 -5.52 -22.51
CA THR A 7 13.13 -6.29 -23.52
C THR A 7 11.66 -6.48 -23.14
N LYS A 8 11.33 -6.37 -21.85
CA LYS A 8 9.95 -6.44 -21.33
C LYS A 8 9.27 -5.06 -21.26
N GLY A 9 9.89 -4.01 -21.80
CA GLY A 9 9.36 -2.65 -21.77
C GLY A 9 9.53 -1.92 -20.43
N GLN A 10 10.35 -2.43 -19.51
CA GLN A 10 10.50 -1.85 -18.18
C GLN A 10 11.60 -0.79 -18.16
N ILE A 11 11.33 0.35 -17.52
CA ILE A 11 12.32 1.37 -17.19
C ILE A 11 12.81 1.11 -15.77
N ILE A 12 14.08 0.72 -15.62
CA ILE A 12 14.65 0.45 -14.30
C ILE A 12 15.10 1.77 -13.68
N LEU A 13 14.51 2.15 -12.55
CA LEU A 13 15.00 3.29 -11.76
C LEU A 13 16.40 2.96 -11.20
N PRO A 14 17.42 3.80 -11.48
CA PRO A 14 18.76 3.64 -10.93
C PRO A 14 18.75 3.46 -9.40
N ALA A 15 19.65 2.63 -8.89
CA ALA A 15 19.72 2.31 -7.46
C ALA A 15 19.88 3.57 -6.59
N GLU A 16 20.67 4.54 -7.04
CA GLU A 16 20.88 5.82 -6.33
C GLU A 16 19.58 6.61 -6.13
N ILE A 17 18.71 6.67 -7.16
CA ILE A 17 17.39 7.32 -7.05
C ILE A 17 16.50 6.53 -6.09
N ARG A 18 16.46 5.19 -6.23
CA ARG A 18 15.64 4.35 -5.36
C ARG A 18 16.02 4.49 -3.88
N GLN A 19 17.31 4.54 -3.57
CA GLN A 19 17.80 4.69 -2.20
C GLN A 19 17.52 6.09 -1.65
N ARG A 20 17.77 7.14 -2.44
CA ARG A 20 17.52 8.53 -2.03
C ARG A 20 16.05 8.79 -1.71
N ASP A 21 15.14 8.22 -2.51
CA ASP A 21 13.71 8.49 -2.42
C ASP A 21 12.92 7.38 -1.68
N GLY A 22 13.60 6.37 -1.11
CA GLY A 22 12.96 5.29 -0.37
C GLY A 22 11.98 4.45 -1.22
N ILE A 23 12.33 4.22 -2.49
CA ILE A 23 11.49 3.48 -3.43
C ILE A 23 11.72 1.98 -3.24
N GLU A 24 10.71 1.31 -2.72
CA GLU A 24 10.70 -0.13 -2.46
C GLU A 24 9.86 -0.89 -3.50
N SER A 25 10.13 -2.19 -3.64
CA SER A 25 9.37 -3.07 -4.51
C SER A 25 7.88 -3.12 -4.10
N GLY A 26 6.99 -3.10 -5.09
CA GLY A 26 5.54 -3.15 -4.87
C GLY A 26 4.87 -1.79 -4.67
N GLN A 27 5.64 -0.70 -4.61
CA GLN A 27 5.09 0.66 -4.65
C GLN A 27 4.53 0.97 -6.05
N GLU A 28 3.43 1.73 -6.07
CA GLU A 28 2.72 2.08 -7.30
C GLU A 28 3.06 3.51 -7.74
N PHE A 29 3.24 3.69 -9.04
CA PHE A 29 3.48 4.98 -9.66
C PHE A 29 2.46 5.20 -10.77
N GLU A 30 1.91 6.41 -10.83
CA GLU A 30 1.18 6.91 -11.97
C GLU A 30 2.19 7.35 -13.04
N VAL A 31 1.92 7.00 -14.29
CA VAL A 31 2.74 7.36 -15.45
C VAL A 31 1.96 8.37 -16.28
N GLU A 32 2.50 9.56 -16.41
CA GLU A 32 1.92 10.65 -17.21
C GLU A 32 2.88 11.03 -18.34
N ARG A 33 2.36 11.21 -19.56
CA ARG A 33 3.13 11.77 -20.66
C ARG A 33 2.97 13.28 -20.65
N ILE A 34 4.07 14.01 -20.44
CA ILE A 34 4.08 15.48 -20.41
C ILE A 34 4.27 16.03 -21.83
N ASP A 35 5.18 15.42 -22.59
CA ASP A 35 5.42 15.76 -23.99
C ASP A 35 6.00 14.54 -24.76
N ARG A 36 6.34 14.70 -26.04
CA ARG A 36 7.04 13.69 -26.84
C ARG A 36 8.44 13.45 -26.28
N GLY A 37 8.63 12.29 -25.67
CA GLY A 37 9.91 11.89 -25.07
C GLY A 37 10.04 12.27 -23.60
N GLU A 38 9.06 12.99 -23.05
CA GLU A 38 9.03 13.38 -21.64
C GLU A 38 7.89 12.71 -20.90
N TYR A 39 8.26 11.94 -19.87
CA TYR A 39 7.33 11.18 -19.05
C TYR A 39 7.60 11.48 -17.58
N ARG A 40 6.53 11.62 -16.81
CA ARG A 40 6.57 11.82 -15.36
C ARG A 40 6.08 10.55 -14.66
N LEU A 41 6.87 10.10 -13.69
CA LEU A 41 6.47 9.07 -12.74
C LEU A 41 6.07 9.76 -11.43
N LYS A 42 4.82 9.65 -11.03
CA LYS A 42 4.31 10.20 -9.77
C LYS A 42 4.00 9.06 -8.82
N ARG A 43 4.66 9.02 -7.66
CA ARG A 43 4.37 8.01 -6.63
C ARG A 43 2.92 8.18 -6.20
N LYS A 44 2.13 7.11 -6.31
CA LYS A 44 0.76 7.11 -5.78
C LYS A 44 0.86 7.22 -4.26
N GLU A 45 -0.03 7.99 -3.65
CA GLU A 45 -0.09 8.05 -2.20
C GLU A 45 -0.18 6.64 -1.62
N ARG A 46 0.45 6.46 -0.45
CA ARG A 46 0.55 5.19 0.27
C ARG A 46 -0.73 4.38 0.16
N ARG A 47 -0.59 3.05 0.02
CA ARG A 47 -1.77 2.16 0.00
C ARG A 47 -2.64 2.49 1.20
N ARG A 48 -3.96 2.50 1.03
CA ARG A 48 -4.88 2.65 2.17
C ARG A 48 -4.44 1.66 3.26
N ASN A 49 -4.28 2.15 4.48
CA ASN A 49 -3.84 1.38 5.65
C ASN A 49 -2.37 0.95 5.68
N GLU A 50 -1.50 1.45 4.79
CA GLU A 50 -0.06 1.24 4.90
C GLU A 50 0.45 1.77 6.26
N GLY A 51 1.09 0.90 7.05
CA GLY A 51 1.54 1.24 8.40
C GLY A 51 0.46 1.17 9.49
N LEU A 52 -0.81 0.93 9.14
CA LEU A 52 -1.90 0.82 10.13
C LEU A 52 -1.68 -0.35 11.10
N VAL A 53 -1.31 -1.53 10.58
CA VAL A 53 -1.03 -2.70 11.43
C VAL A 53 0.13 -2.40 12.38
N LYS A 54 1.20 -1.78 11.89
CA LYS A 54 2.35 -1.36 12.72
C LYS A 54 1.91 -0.35 13.79
N LEU A 55 1.05 0.60 13.44
CA LEU A 55 0.47 1.57 14.38
C LEU A 55 -0.38 0.89 15.45
N LEU A 56 -1.28 -0.01 15.08
CA LEU A 56 -2.11 -0.78 16.02
C LEU A 56 -1.24 -1.64 16.96
N LEU A 57 -0.18 -2.25 16.42
CA LEU A 57 0.80 -3.01 17.20
C LEU A 57 1.75 -2.13 18.01
N ALA A 58 1.82 -0.83 17.77
CA ALA A 58 2.58 0.10 18.62
C ALA A 58 1.83 0.46 19.91
N CYS A 59 0.60 -0.03 20.11
CA CYS A 59 -0.14 0.18 21.35
C CYS A 59 0.73 -0.21 22.56
N PRO A 60 1.01 0.72 23.50
CA PRO A 60 1.91 0.50 24.63
C PRO A 60 1.33 -0.51 25.64
N VAL A 61 0.00 -0.66 25.66
CA VAL A 61 -0.69 -1.61 26.52
C VAL A 61 -0.95 -2.90 25.73
N LYS A 62 -0.24 -3.97 26.08
CA LYS A 62 -0.47 -5.31 25.53
C LYS A 62 -1.53 -6.05 26.34
N GLY A 63 -2.26 -6.96 25.70
CA GLY A 63 -3.20 -7.84 26.41
C GLY A 63 -4.46 -7.16 26.95
N TRP A 64 -4.76 -5.91 26.55
CA TRP A 64 -6.00 -5.23 26.93
C TRP A 64 -7.25 -5.95 26.43
N PHE A 65 -7.17 -6.59 25.26
CA PHE A 65 -8.30 -7.32 24.70
C PHE A 65 -8.65 -8.53 25.57
N LYS A 66 -9.76 -8.43 26.30
CA LYS A 66 -10.43 -9.56 26.94
C LYS A 66 -11.56 -10.01 26.02
N ARG A 67 -11.60 -11.30 25.69
CA ARG A 67 -12.77 -11.87 25.02
C ARG A 67 -14.00 -11.59 25.87
N MET A 68 -15.07 -11.10 25.25
CA MET A 68 -16.35 -10.96 25.94
C MET A 68 -16.85 -12.34 26.34
N ASN A 69 -17.48 -12.44 27.51
CA ASN A 69 -18.09 -13.67 28.00
C ASN A 69 -19.46 -13.90 27.35
N ARG A 70 -19.54 -13.78 26.03
CA ARG A 70 -20.75 -14.00 25.22
C ARG A 70 -20.36 -14.89 24.06
N SER A 71 -21.15 -15.93 23.83
CA SER A 71 -20.97 -16.85 22.69
C SER A 71 -21.52 -16.26 21.38
N GLU A 72 -22.53 -15.39 21.49
CA GLU A 72 -23.20 -14.77 20.35
C GLU A 72 -22.38 -13.58 19.81
N THR A 73 -22.16 -13.58 18.49
CA THR A 73 -21.50 -12.51 17.74
C THR A 73 -22.47 -11.85 16.76
N THR A 74 -22.03 -10.81 16.07
CA THR A 74 -22.80 -10.21 14.97
C THR A 74 -23.02 -11.18 13.80
N ASP A 75 -22.26 -12.28 13.72
CA ASP A 75 -22.46 -13.32 12.71
C ASP A 75 -23.72 -14.17 12.98
N ASP A 76 -24.21 -14.17 14.23
CA ASP A 76 -25.44 -14.87 14.62
C ASP A 76 -26.71 -14.06 14.32
N ILE A 77 -26.56 -12.79 13.95
CA ILE A 77 -27.69 -11.93 13.58
C ILE A 77 -28.19 -12.36 12.19
N LYS A 78 -29.36 -13.01 12.18
CA LYS A 78 -30.07 -13.29 10.92
C LYS A 78 -30.56 -11.98 10.32
N ALA A 79 -29.88 -11.49 9.30
CA ALA A 79 -30.34 -10.33 8.53
C ALA A 79 -31.75 -10.63 7.94
N PRO A 80 -32.69 -9.68 7.99
CA PRO A 80 -33.97 -9.84 7.31
C PRO A 80 -33.73 -10.05 5.82
N ARG A 81 -34.43 -11.00 5.20
CA ARG A 81 -34.47 -11.06 3.74
C ARG A 81 -35.22 -9.81 3.27
N LEU A 82 -34.51 -8.92 2.59
CA LEU A 82 -35.15 -7.84 1.85
C LEU A 82 -35.98 -8.50 0.74
N ALA A 83 -37.30 -8.30 0.79
CA ALA A 83 -38.26 -8.79 -0.19
C ALA A 83 -38.19 -7.96 -1.47
#